data_AF-A0A9Q1E610-F1
#
_entry.id   AF-A0A9Q1E610-F1
#
_cell.length_a   1.000
_cell.length_b   1.000
_cell.length_c   1.000
_cell.angle_alpha   90.00
_cell.angle_beta   90.00
_cell.angle_gamma   90.00
#
_symmetry.space_group_name_H-M   'P 1'
#
loop_
_entity.id
_entity.type
_entity.pdbx_description
1 polymer ?
#
loop_
_entity_poly.entity_id
_entity_poly.type
_entity_poly.pdbx_seq_one_letter_code
_entity_poly.pdbx_strand_id
1 'polypeptide(L)'
;MSSLVPEEDPKPPLGAGGSAGTEVKEGNPPTTLPRFEAFSPSSSGSRTDARLKVRLARLQLEAQEKARGLEAQERAQKLEFDHKLAIRKLELEAETKLKLRQLELQNATAQPVASTSASDRFTPHTEYYDVRRHVALPPFRETEVDAYFSTFERLAAALHWPREIWTTLVQCKLTDLQVKVNPDTVTEGQRVTLTCSTTCTLTGSPAFTWYRNGSPLSFTNQGLQFTARSEDAGKYSCAVKGYEDLHTPAVALNVRYCPKSTSVTMSSSAEVEQGRLVTLTCSSDANPPVQSYTWFRKIGAGNSWRGSGWSYTIKQIKYWEDGEYFCQAENEIGTDR
;
A
#
# COMPACT_ATOMS: atom_id res chain seq x y z
N MET A 1 -60.82 18.84 -12.94
CA MET A 1 -60.33 19.99 -12.16
C MET A 1 -58.82 19.95 -12.24
N SER A 2 -58.27 20.57 -13.28
CA SER A 2 -57.57 21.87 -13.25
C SER A 2 -56.11 21.69 -12.83
N SER A 3 -55.07 22.31 -13.40
CA SER A 3 -54.75 22.94 -14.68
C SER A 3 -53.24 23.19 -14.55
N LEU A 4 -52.48 22.93 -15.61
CA LEU A 4 -51.10 23.41 -15.79
C LEU A 4 -51.13 24.93 -15.98
N VAL A 5 -50.14 25.67 -15.44
CA VAL A 5 -49.41 26.80 -16.09
C VAL A 5 -48.16 27.13 -15.22
N PRO A 6 -47.01 27.51 -15.82
CA PRO A 6 -45.72 27.76 -15.16
C PRO A 6 -45.46 29.26 -14.86
N GLU A 7 -44.39 29.55 -14.10
CA GLU A 7 -43.99 30.89 -13.65
C GLU A 7 -42.83 31.46 -14.50
N GLU A 8 -42.95 32.73 -14.90
CA GLU A 8 -42.02 33.53 -15.73
C GLU A 8 -41.07 34.44 -14.91
N ASP A 9 -39.99 34.86 -15.57
CA ASP A 9 -38.98 35.87 -15.20
C ASP A 9 -39.51 37.23 -14.65
N PRO A 10 -38.64 38.02 -13.99
CA PRO A 10 -38.75 39.47 -13.98
C PRO A 10 -37.57 40.20 -14.64
N LYS A 11 -37.92 41.15 -15.53
CA LYS A 11 -37.07 42.25 -16.06
C LYS A 11 -37.51 43.60 -15.41
N PRO A 12 -36.92 44.78 -15.70
CA PRO A 12 -36.45 45.77 -14.73
C PRO A 12 -37.29 47.08 -14.73
N PRO A 13 -36.85 48.18 -14.09
CA PRO A 13 -37.29 49.54 -14.43
C PRO A 13 -36.13 50.39 -15.03
N LEU A 14 -36.31 51.03 -16.20
CA LEU A 14 -36.82 52.41 -16.47
C LEU A 14 -35.78 53.49 -16.09
N GLY A 15 -35.18 54.28 -17.00
CA GLY A 15 -35.77 55.24 -17.96
C GLY A 15 -35.85 56.63 -17.30
N ALA A 16 -35.52 57.81 -17.87
CA ALA A 16 -35.49 58.27 -19.25
C ALA A 16 -34.89 59.70 -19.36
N GLY A 17 -34.69 60.15 -20.60
CA GLY A 17 -34.80 61.56 -21.05
C GLY A 17 -33.48 62.27 -21.36
N GLY A 18 -33.23 62.88 -22.52
CA GLY A 18 -34.02 63.05 -23.75
C GLY A 18 -33.59 64.33 -24.49
N SER A 19 -33.48 64.24 -25.83
CA SER A 19 -33.65 65.29 -26.88
C SER A 19 -32.71 66.51 -26.95
N ALA A 20 -32.41 67.11 -28.10
CA ALA A 20 -32.63 66.81 -29.53
C ALA A 20 -31.98 67.89 -30.43
N GLY A 21 -31.79 67.54 -31.71
CA GLY A 21 -31.73 68.45 -32.89
C GLY A 21 -30.32 68.78 -33.41
N THR A 22 -30.00 68.90 -34.71
CA THR A 22 -30.67 68.65 -36.01
C THR A 22 -29.53 68.59 -37.07
N GLU A 23 -29.75 67.90 -38.20
CA GLU A 23 -28.84 67.67 -39.35
C GLU A 23 -28.16 68.92 -39.96
N VAL A 24 -27.00 68.75 -40.63
CA VAL A 24 -26.82 68.71 -42.11
C VAL A 24 -25.31 68.68 -42.52
N LYS A 25 -25.06 67.95 -43.61
CA LYS A 25 -23.88 67.65 -44.48
C LYS A 25 -22.86 68.80 -44.68
N GLU A 26 -21.60 68.61 -45.08
CA GLU A 26 -21.13 68.04 -46.36
C GLU A 26 -19.57 68.12 -46.46
N GLY A 27 -18.93 67.21 -47.22
CA GLY A 27 -17.63 67.48 -47.89
C GLY A 27 -16.36 66.72 -47.42
N ASN A 28 -15.82 65.87 -48.29
CA ASN A 28 -14.40 65.42 -48.35
C ASN A 28 -13.97 65.61 -49.83
N PRO A 29 -12.68 65.79 -50.26
CA PRO A 29 -11.43 65.14 -49.82
C PRO A 29 -10.16 66.05 -50.02
N PRO A 30 -8.91 65.59 -50.31
CA PRO A 30 -8.17 64.37 -49.98
C PRO A 30 -6.79 64.61 -49.26
N THR A 31 -6.29 63.55 -48.64
CA THR A 31 -4.89 63.05 -48.58
C THR A 31 -3.72 64.06 -48.57
N THR A 32 -3.10 64.24 -47.40
CA THR A 32 -1.63 64.34 -47.22
C THR A 32 -1.22 63.79 -45.85
N LEU A 33 -0.58 62.62 -45.82
CA LEU A 33 0.41 62.25 -44.78
C LEU A 33 1.78 62.79 -45.24
N PRO A 34 2.77 63.07 -44.37
CA PRO A 34 2.87 62.66 -42.96
C PRO A 34 3.27 63.79 -41.99
N ARG A 35 2.96 63.64 -40.70
CA ARG A 35 3.83 64.19 -39.65
C ARG A 35 4.13 63.09 -38.66
N PHE A 36 5.38 62.62 -38.72
CA PHE A 36 5.96 61.70 -37.75
C PHE A 36 6.11 62.46 -36.44
N GLU A 37 5.12 62.37 -35.56
CA GLU A 37 5.35 62.69 -34.14
C GLU A 37 5.97 61.45 -33.51
N ALA A 38 7.27 61.55 -33.24
CA ALA A 38 7.95 60.66 -32.34
C ALA A 38 7.36 60.85 -30.94
N PHE A 39 6.25 60.14 -30.65
CA PHE A 39 5.83 59.88 -29.29
C PHE A 39 6.87 58.97 -28.65
N SER A 40 7.92 59.61 -28.15
CA SER A 40 8.76 59.05 -27.10
C SER A 40 7.83 58.81 -25.90
N PRO A 41 7.67 57.58 -25.39
CA PRO A 41 7.19 57.43 -24.04
C PRO A 41 8.31 58.00 -23.16
N SER A 42 7.97 59.03 -22.39
CA SER A 42 8.76 59.48 -21.27
C SER A 42 8.94 58.32 -20.28
N SER A 43 10.00 57.53 -20.46
CA SER A 43 10.52 56.67 -19.41
C SER A 43 11.95 57.11 -19.11
N SER A 44 12.13 57.73 -17.97
CA SER A 44 13.43 57.89 -17.29
C SER A 44 13.96 56.52 -16.83
N GLY A 45 14.06 55.56 -17.73
CA GLY A 45 14.61 54.22 -17.49
C GLY A 45 16.08 54.22 -17.89
N SER A 46 16.97 54.32 -16.90
CA SER A 46 18.40 54.10 -17.11
C SER A 46 18.64 52.83 -17.93
N ARG A 47 19.72 52.77 -18.72
CA ARG A 47 20.15 51.58 -19.50
C ARG A 47 20.23 50.31 -18.63
N THR A 48 20.32 50.46 -17.31
CA THR A 48 20.23 49.41 -16.30
C THR A 48 18.82 48.84 -16.12
N ASP A 49 17.76 49.66 -16.19
CA ASP A 49 16.34 49.26 -16.05
C ASP A 49 15.89 48.37 -17.23
N ALA A 50 16.27 48.72 -18.46
CA ALA A 50 16.00 47.87 -19.63
C ALA A 50 16.71 46.51 -19.53
N ARG A 51 17.97 46.49 -19.05
CA ARG A 51 18.73 45.25 -18.82
C ARG A 51 18.12 44.39 -17.71
N LEU A 52 17.64 45.02 -16.64
CA LEU A 52 16.95 44.35 -15.53
C LEU A 52 15.63 43.70 -16.00
N LYS A 53 14.84 44.41 -16.82
CA LYS A 53 13.60 43.89 -17.40
C LYS A 53 13.83 42.67 -18.28
N VAL A 54 14.86 42.68 -19.13
CA VAL A 54 15.22 41.52 -19.97
C VAL A 54 15.66 40.33 -19.10
N ARG A 55 16.46 40.57 -18.06
CA ARG A 55 16.90 39.50 -17.14
C ARG A 55 15.73 38.91 -16.36
N LEU A 56 14.79 39.74 -15.92
CA LEU A 56 13.58 39.29 -15.23
C LEU A 56 12.70 38.45 -16.15
N ALA A 57 12.46 38.90 -17.38
CA ALA A 57 11.66 38.15 -18.36
C ALA A 57 12.29 36.78 -18.68
N ARG A 58 13.62 36.71 -18.80
CA ARG A 58 14.34 35.44 -18.98
C ARG A 58 14.17 34.50 -17.79
N LEU A 59 14.34 35.00 -16.56
CA LEU A 59 14.15 34.19 -15.35
C LEU A 59 12.71 33.70 -15.19
N GLN A 60 11.73 34.54 -15.55
CA GLN A 60 10.31 34.16 -15.55
C GLN A 60 10.02 33.05 -16.56
N LEU A 61 10.57 33.13 -17.78
CA LEU A 61 10.43 32.07 -18.77
C LEU A 61 11.09 30.76 -18.32
N GLU A 62 12.32 30.82 -17.80
CA GLU A 62 13.02 29.65 -17.26
C GLU A 62 12.25 29.00 -16.10
N ALA A 63 11.62 29.80 -15.22
CA ALA A 63 10.77 29.30 -14.14
C ALA A 63 9.48 28.65 -14.67
N GLN A 64 8.85 29.26 -15.69
CA GLN A 64 7.65 28.71 -16.31
C GLN A 64 7.91 27.39 -17.04
N GLU A 65 9.03 27.29 -17.76
CA GLU A 65 9.46 26.06 -18.43
C GLU A 65 9.75 24.94 -17.42
N LYS A 66 10.43 25.26 -16.31
CA LYS A 66 10.64 24.30 -15.21
C LYS A 66 9.33 23.83 -14.59
N ALA A 67 8.37 24.73 -14.35
CA ALA A 67 7.06 24.37 -13.82
C ALA A 67 6.30 23.44 -14.78
N ARG A 68 6.28 23.75 -16.08
CA ARG A 68 5.68 22.88 -17.10
C ARG A 68 6.38 21.52 -17.20
N GLY A 69 7.70 21.48 -17.01
CA GLY A 69 8.47 20.24 -16.97
C GLY A 69 8.09 19.34 -15.79
N LEU A 70 7.96 19.93 -14.59
CA LEU A 70 7.53 19.20 -13.39
C LEU A 70 6.11 18.65 -13.53
N GLU A 71 5.17 19.45 -14.04
CA GLU A 71 3.79 18.99 -14.31
C GLU A 71 3.76 17.86 -15.36
N ALA A 72 4.58 17.94 -16.41
CA ALA A 72 4.68 16.89 -17.42
C ALA A 72 5.26 15.60 -16.83
N GLN A 73 6.26 15.71 -15.95
CA GLN A 73 6.86 14.57 -15.25
C GLN A 73 5.86 13.89 -14.30
N GLU A 74 5.10 14.66 -13.53
CA GLU A 74 4.05 14.13 -12.64
C GLU A 74 2.95 13.40 -13.44
N ARG A 75 2.52 13.99 -14.57
CA ARG A 75 1.57 13.33 -15.48
C ARG A 75 2.14 12.03 -16.06
N ALA A 76 3.42 12.02 -16.44
CA ALA A 76 4.07 10.80 -16.95
C ALA A 76 4.15 9.71 -15.87
N GLN A 77 4.52 10.06 -14.65
CA GLN A 77 4.56 9.13 -13.52
C GLN A 77 3.18 8.57 -13.19
N LYS A 78 2.15 9.42 -13.21
CA LYS A 78 0.76 9.00 -13.00
C LYS A 78 0.32 8.01 -14.09
N LEU A 79 0.61 8.33 -15.35
CA LEU A 79 0.22 7.50 -16.49
C LEU A 79 0.97 6.15 -16.48
N GLU A 80 2.23 6.14 -16.03
CA GLU A 80 2.99 4.90 -15.82
C GLU A 80 2.39 4.05 -14.69
N PHE A 81 2.01 4.68 -13.57
CA PHE A 81 1.36 4.00 -12.45
C PHE A 81 0.00 3.41 -12.88
N ASP A 82 -0.82 4.19 -13.56
CA ASP A 82 -2.13 3.77 -14.08
C ASP A 82 -1.98 2.62 -15.08
N HIS A 83 -0.97 2.67 -15.96
CA HIS A 83 -0.67 1.59 -16.89
C HIS A 83 -0.24 0.31 -16.17
N LYS A 84 0.65 0.41 -15.17
CA LYS A 84 1.05 -0.73 -14.32
C LYS A 84 -0.15 -1.35 -13.60
N LEU A 85 -1.05 -0.52 -13.08
CA LEU A 85 -2.27 -0.99 -12.44
C LEU A 85 -3.20 -1.70 -13.42
N ALA A 86 -3.36 -1.17 -14.63
CA ALA A 86 -4.17 -1.80 -15.68
C ALA A 86 -3.61 -3.16 -16.10
N ILE A 87 -2.29 -3.29 -16.26
CA ILE A 87 -1.64 -4.58 -16.54
C ILE A 87 -1.92 -5.58 -15.41
N ARG A 88 -1.69 -5.18 -14.16
CA ARG A 88 -1.90 -6.07 -13.02
C ARG A 88 -3.36 -6.54 -12.90
N LYS A 89 -4.31 -5.66 -13.22
CA LYS A 89 -5.73 -6.01 -13.28
C LYS A 89 -6.01 -7.07 -14.35
N LEU A 90 -5.46 -6.89 -15.56
CA LEU A 90 -5.61 -7.86 -16.65
C LEU A 90 -4.97 -9.21 -16.32
N GLU A 91 -3.81 -9.22 -15.65
CA GLU A 91 -3.17 -10.45 -15.17
C GLU A 91 -4.07 -11.21 -14.19
N LEU A 92 -4.62 -10.51 -13.19
CA LEU A 92 -5.54 -11.11 -12.22
C LEU A 92 -6.82 -11.63 -12.89
N GLU A 93 -7.37 -10.89 -13.86
CA GLU A 93 -8.53 -11.34 -14.64
C GLU A 93 -8.22 -12.57 -15.51
N ALA A 94 -7.00 -12.69 -16.05
CA ALA A 94 -6.57 -13.86 -16.80
C ALA A 94 -6.36 -15.08 -15.88
N GLU A 95 -5.69 -14.91 -14.73
CA GLU A 95 -5.49 -15.96 -13.72
C GLU A 95 -6.82 -16.51 -13.21
N THR A 96 -7.77 -15.62 -12.91
CA THR A 96 -9.12 -16.02 -12.45
C THR A 96 -9.89 -16.77 -13.53
N LYS A 97 -9.83 -16.34 -14.79
CA LYS A 97 -10.45 -17.05 -15.92
C LYS A 97 -9.84 -18.44 -16.15
N LEU A 98 -8.52 -18.57 -16.07
CA LEU A 98 -7.84 -19.86 -16.18
C LEU A 98 -8.26 -20.80 -15.05
N LYS A 99 -8.29 -20.29 -13.81
CA LYS A 99 -8.71 -21.07 -12.64
C LYS A 99 -10.17 -21.52 -12.75
N LEU A 100 -11.06 -20.65 -13.24
CA LEU A 100 -12.46 -20.99 -13.49
C LEU A 100 -12.60 -22.09 -14.55
N ARG A 101 -11.89 -21.97 -15.69
CA ARG A 101 -11.87 -23.01 -16.73
C ARG A 101 -11.36 -24.36 -16.22
N GLN A 102 -10.34 -24.33 -15.35
CA GLN A 102 -9.80 -25.55 -14.76
C GLN A 102 -10.80 -26.23 -13.82
N LEU A 103 -11.55 -25.44 -13.04
CA LEU A 103 -12.65 -25.94 -12.20
C LEU A 103 -13.80 -26.52 -13.03
N GLU A 104 -14.17 -25.88 -14.14
CA GLU A 104 -15.17 -26.41 -15.09
C GLU A 104 -14.76 -27.76 -15.67
N LEU A 105 -13.49 -27.89 -16.10
CA LEU A 105 -12.95 -29.14 -16.63
C LEU A 105 -12.93 -30.26 -15.58
N GLN A 106 -12.58 -29.94 -14.33
CA GLN A 106 -12.62 -30.90 -13.22
C GLN A 106 -14.05 -31.34 -12.89
N ASN A 107 -15.02 -30.43 -12.98
CA ASN A 107 -16.43 -30.74 -12.72
C ASN A 107 -17.05 -31.56 -13.89
N ALA A 108 -16.66 -31.28 -15.14
CA ALA A 108 -17.14 -32.00 -16.31
C ALA A 108 -16.66 -33.47 -16.37
N THR A 109 -15.55 -33.80 -15.73
CA THR A 109 -15.06 -35.18 -15.60
C THR A 109 -15.79 -36.02 -14.54
N ALA A 110 -16.74 -35.43 -13.80
CA ALA A 110 -17.44 -36.10 -12.69
C ALA A 110 -18.94 -36.28 -12.95
N GLN A 111 -19.32 -37.29 -13.77
CA GLN A 111 -20.67 -37.89 -13.76
C GLN A 111 -20.65 -39.40 -14.16
N PRO A 112 -21.67 -40.19 -13.77
CA PRO A 112 -21.46 -41.41 -12.97
C PRO A 112 -21.59 -42.73 -13.76
N VAL A 113 -20.76 -43.71 -13.41
CA VAL A 113 -20.95 -45.12 -13.83
C VAL A 113 -21.55 -45.91 -12.68
N ALA A 114 -22.68 -46.56 -12.95
CA ALA A 114 -23.44 -47.35 -12.00
C ALA A 114 -22.79 -48.71 -11.70
N SER A 115 -22.93 -49.10 -10.43
CA SER A 115 -23.02 -50.45 -9.85
C SER A 115 -21.90 -51.46 -10.10
N THR A 116 -21.24 -51.88 -9.01
CA THR A 116 -21.43 -53.23 -8.43
C THR A 116 -20.76 -53.33 -7.05
N SER A 117 -21.17 -54.36 -6.32
CA SER A 117 -21.24 -54.55 -4.87
C SER A 117 -19.95 -54.87 -4.11
N ALA A 118 -20.05 -54.62 -2.80
CA ALA A 118 -19.51 -55.37 -1.67
C ALA A 118 -18.17 -54.93 -1.05
N SER A 119 -18.32 -54.37 0.16
CA SER A 119 -17.53 -54.62 1.38
C SER A 119 -16.02 -54.41 1.30
N ASP A 120 -15.54 -53.26 1.75
CA ASP A 120 -14.65 -53.25 2.93
C ASP A 120 -14.56 -51.87 3.60
N ARG A 121 -14.28 -51.89 4.90
CA ARG A 121 -14.11 -50.74 5.78
C ARG A 121 -12.78 -50.05 5.50
N PHE A 122 -12.83 -48.80 5.02
CA PHE A 122 -11.90 -47.74 5.42
C PHE A 122 -12.43 -46.41 4.87
N THR A 123 -12.81 -45.48 5.74
CA THR A 123 -13.25 -44.13 5.37
C THR A 123 -12.05 -43.22 5.14
N PRO A 124 -11.79 -42.71 3.92
CA PRO A 124 -10.90 -41.58 3.74
C PRO A 124 -11.74 -40.30 3.82
N HIS A 125 -11.49 -39.49 4.86
CA HIS A 125 -11.95 -38.12 4.92
C HIS A 125 -11.37 -37.36 3.72
N THR A 126 -12.19 -37.22 2.69
CA THR A 126 -12.01 -36.24 1.63
C THR A 126 -12.44 -34.90 2.21
N GLU A 127 -11.47 -34.08 2.62
CA GLU A 127 -11.72 -32.67 2.92
C GLU A 127 -12.14 -31.96 1.64
N TYR A 128 -13.45 -31.91 1.44
CA TYR A 128 -14.11 -31.01 0.51
C TYR A 128 -13.71 -29.58 0.84
N TYR A 129 -13.01 -28.92 -0.07
CA TYR A 129 -12.70 -27.50 0.03
C TYR A 129 -14.01 -26.73 -0.20
N ASP A 130 -14.76 -26.52 0.87
CA ASP A 130 -16.03 -25.80 0.83
C ASP A 130 -15.77 -24.30 0.72
N VAL A 131 -16.10 -23.71 -0.44
CA VAL A 131 -16.01 -22.26 -0.69
C VAL A 131 -16.90 -21.48 0.29
N ARG A 132 -17.88 -22.13 0.92
CA ARG A 132 -18.70 -21.54 1.98
C ARG A 132 -17.88 -21.18 3.23
N ARG A 133 -16.73 -21.82 3.49
CA ARG A 133 -15.92 -21.60 4.70
C ARG A 133 -15.03 -20.33 4.69
N HIS A 134 -15.15 -19.49 3.66
CA HIS A 134 -14.35 -18.26 3.53
C HIS A 134 -15.21 -17.08 3.09
N VAL A 135 -16.40 -16.90 3.68
CA VAL A 135 -17.23 -15.73 3.39
C VAL A 135 -17.15 -14.75 4.53
N ALA A 136 -16.28 -13.75 4.37
CA ALA A 136 -16.18 -12.65 5.31
C ALA A 136 -17.49 -11.84 5.29
N LEU A 137 -18.12 -11.68 6.45
CA LEU A 137 -19.19 -10.71 6.62
C LEU A 137 -18.64 -9.30 6.29
N PRO A 138 -19.34 -8.51 5.47
CA PRO A 138 -18.91 -7.16 5.11
C PRO A 138 -18.69 -6.30 6.36
N PRO A 139 -17.84 -5.27 6.30
CA PRO A 139 -17.67 -4.35 7.42
C PRO A 139 -19.00 -3.66 7.72
N PHE A 140 -19.40 -3.63 8.99
CA PHE A 140 -20.62 -2.94 9.41
C PHE A 140 -20.43 -1.43 9.27
N ARG A 141 -21.42 -0.77 8.67
CA ARG A 141 -21.54 0.68 8.59
C ARG A 141 -22.92 1.08 9.06
N GLU A 142 -23.00 2.06 9.97
CA GLU A 142 -24.27 2.57 10.50
C GLU A 142 -25.19 3.13 9.41
N THR A 143 -24.65 3.53 8.25
CA THR A 143 -25.42 4.02 7.10
C THR A 143 -26.04 2.92 6.24
N GLU A 144 -25.65 1.65 6.43
CA GLU A 144 -25.99 0.53 5.54
C GLU A 144 -26.60 -0.66 6.33
N VAL A 145 -27.39 -0.36 7.37
CA VAL A 145 -27.96 -1.34 8.31
C VAL A 145 -28.78 -2.42 7.59
N ASP A 146 -29.78 -2.04 6.80
CA ASP A 146 -30.68 -3.00 6.15
C ASP A 146 -29.94 -3.92 5.16
N ALA A 147 -28.98 -3.36 4.42
CA ALA A 147 -28.14 -4.10 3.49
C ALA A 147 -27.26 -5.12 4.23
N TYR A 148 -26.68 -4.72 5.37
CA TYR A 148 -25.87 -5.59 6.22
C TYR A 148 -26.67 -6.76 6.78
N PHE A 149 -27.83 -6.51 7.38
CA PHE A 149 -28.68 -7.57 7.95
C PHE A 149 -29.18 -8.55 6.88
N SER A 150 -29.59 -8.06 5.70
CA SER A 150 -29.97 -8.95 4.59
C SER A 150 -28.82 -9.83 4.09
N THR A 151 -27.58 -9.34 4.18
CA THR A 151 -26.37 -10.09 3.81
C THR A 151 -26.04 -11.12 4.88
N PHE A 152 -26.12 -10.73 6.16
CA PHE A 152 -25.93 -11.62 7.29
C PHE A 152 -26.89 -12.81 7.24
N GLU A 153 -28.19 -12.57 7.08
CA GLU A 153 -29.19 -13.65 7.05
C GLU A 153 -28.96 -14.62 5.89
N ARG A 154 -28.55 -14.10 4.72
CA ARG A 154 -28.23 -14.92 3.54
C ARG A 154 -27.04 -15.82 3.77
N LEU A 155 -25.98 -15.29 4.41
CA LEU A 155 -24.78 -16.05 4.74
C LEU A 155 -25.06 -17.07 5.85
N ALA A 156 -25.75 -16.66 6.91
CA ALA A 156 -26.16 -17.53 7.99
C ALA A 156 -27.00 -18.71 7.48
N ALA A 157 -27.94 -18.45 6.55
CA ALA A 157 -28.71 -19.50 5.89
C ALA A 157 -27.85 -20.40 4.99
N ALA A 158 -26.94 -19.83 4.18
CA ALA A 158 -26.05 -20.61 3.31
C ALA A 158 -25.08 -21.50 4.09
N LEU A 159 -24.64 -21.05 5.27
CA LEU A 159 -23.75 -21.74 6.19
C LEU A 159 -24.48 -22.62 7.21
N HIS A 160 -25.81 -22.66 7.15
CA HIS A 160 -26.66 -23.44 8.05
C HIS A 160 -26.41 -23.13 9.54
N TRP A 161 -26.20 -21.85 9.87
CA TRP A 161 -26.09 -21.42 11.26
C TRP A 161 -27.44 -21.57 11.99
N PRO A 162 -27.47 -22.15 13.20
CA PRO A 162 -28.70 -22.26 13.98
C PRO A 162 -29.36 -20.89 14.20
N ARG A 163 -30.68 -20.77 14.03
CA ARG A 163 -31.36 -19.45 14.13
C ARG A 163 -31.30 -18.86 15.54
N GLU A 164 -31.18 -19.73 16.54
CA GLU A 164 -31.15 -19.39 17.95
C GLU A 164 -29.89 -18.60 18.34
N ILE A 165 -28.84 -18.67 17.52
CA ILE A 165 -27.57 -17.97 17.76
C ILE A 165 -27.38 -16.74 16.87
N TRP A 166 -28.29 -16.44 15.94
CA TRP A 166 -28.11 -15.34 14.98
C TRP A 166 -27.98 -13.98 15.68
N THR A 167 -28.81 -13.71 16.67
CA THR A 167 -28.75 -12.48 17.48
C THR A 167 -27.42 -12.37 18.22
N THR A 168 -26.94 -13.47 18.81
CA THR A 168 -25.64 -13.56 19.46
C THR A 168 -24.49 -13.31 18.47
N LEU A 169 -24.55 -13.86 17.27
CA LEU A 169 -23.52 -13.68 16.24
C LEU A 169 -23.48 -12.25 15.69
N VAL A 170 -24.64 -11.65 15.45
CA VAL A 170 -24.76 -10.24 15.10
C VAL A 170 -24.19 -9.39 16.23
N GLN A 171 -24.59 -9.65 17.47
CA GLN A 171 -24.07 -8.93 18.63
C GLN A 171 -22.55 -9.07 18.72
N CYS A 172 -22.00 -10.28 18.61
CA CYS A 172 -20.55 -10.53 18.59
C CYS A 172 -19.82 -9.75 17.47
N LYS A 173 -20.44 -9.60 16.29
CA LYS A 173 -19.86 -8.84 15.16
C LYS A 173 -19.96 -7.32 15.35
N LEU A 174 -21.02 -6.85 16.01
CA LEU A 174 -21.26 -5.44 16.31
C LEU A 174 -20.51 -4.96 17.57
N THR A 175 -20.23 -5.84 18.53
CA THR A 175 -19.60 -5.49 19.80
C THR A 175 -18.06 -5.57 19.77
N ASP A 176 -17.45 -5.49 18.59
CA ASP A 176 -16.00 -5.59 18.37
C ASP A 176 -15.35 -6.74 19.19
N LEU A 177 -15.30 -7.93 18.61
CA LEU A 177 -14.32 -8.92 19.06
C LEU A 177 -12.92 -8.25 18.95
N GLN A 178 -12.21 -8.09 20.06
CA GLN A 178 -10.92 -7.38 20.09
C GLN A 178 -9.78 -8.33 20.41
N VAL A 179 -8.74 -8.29 19.57
CA VAL A 179 -7.44 -8.83 19.93
C VAL A 179 -6.67 -7.77 20.69
N LYS A 180 -6.17 -8.14 21.86
CA LYS A 180 -5.20 -7.35 22.59
C LYS A 180 -3.87 -8.08 22.59
N VAL A 181 -2.86 -7.44 21.99
CA VAL A 181 -1.47 -7.89 21.98
C VAL A 181 -0.75 -7.13 23.07
N ASN A 182 -0.11 -7.84 24.01
CA ASN A 182 0.63 -7.21 25.09
C ASN A 182 1.99 -7.88 25.33
N PRO A 183 3.11 -7.16 25.15
CA PRO A 183 3.24 -5.87 24.47
C PRO A 183 3.08 -6.01 22.93
N ASP A 184 2.73 -4.93 22.24
CA ASP A 184 2.62 -4.85 20.77
C ASP A 184 3.98 -4.72 20.07
N THR A 185 4.97 -4.17 20.76
CA THR A 185 6.39 -4.18 20.36
C THR A 185 7.22 -4.88 21.43
N VAL A 186 7.98 -5.89 21.02
CA VAL A 186 8.73 -6.78 21.91
C VAL A 186 10.13 -7.03 21.36
N THR A 187 11.12 -7.23 22.23
CA THR A 187 12.45 -7.70 21.81
C THR A 187 12.48 -9.23 21.82
N GLU A 188 13.17 -9.85 20.86
CA GLU A 188 13.35 -11.29 20.79
C GLU A 188 13.81 -11.89 22.14
N GLY A 189 13.22 -13.03 22.52
CA GLY A 189 13.45 -13.67 23.81
C GLY A 189 12.54 -13.18 24.95
N GLN A 190 11.79 -12.09 24.75
CA GLN A 190 10.78 -11.66 25.73
C GLN A 190 9.45 -12.41 25.56
N ARG A 191 8.66 -12.47 26.64
CA ARG A 191 7.36 -13.14 26.66
C ARG A 191 6.26 -12.21 26.15
N VAL A 192 5.47 -12.69 25.18
CA VAL A 192 4.28 -12.01 24.65
C VAL A 192 3.03 -12.75 25.08
N THR A 193 1.97 -11.99 25.38
CA THR A 193 0.62 -12.53 25.61
C THR A 193 -0.35 -11.90 24.60
N LEU A 194 -1.00 -12.75 23.82
CA LEU A 194 -2.13 -12.39 22.95
C LEU A 194 -3.42 -12.83 23.63
N THR A 195 -4.34 -11.89 23.86
CA THR A 195 -5.67 -12.19 24.41
C THR A 195 -6.75 -11.82 23.41
N CYS A 196 -7.68 -12.74 23.19
CA CYS A 196 -8.90 -12.50 22.43
C CYS A 196 -10.00 -12.21 23.43
N SER A 197 -10.55 -11.00 23.43
CA SER A 197 -11.65 -10.62 24.33
C SER A 197 -12.92 -10.39 23.53
N THR A 198 -14.03 -10.90 24.05
CA THR A 198 -15.38 -10.70 23.53
C THR A 198 -16.28 -10.23 24.66
N THR A 199 -17.09 -9.21 24.41
CA THR A 199 -18.19 -8.79 25.30
C THR A 199 -19.48 -9.57 25.01
N CYS A 200 -19.44 -10.47 24.03
CA CYS A 200 -20.56 -11.32 23.67
C CYS A 200 -20.77 -12.38 24.76
N THR A 201 -22.00 -12.54 25.23
CA THR A 201 -22.39 -13.57 26.21
C THR A 201 -22.47 -14.93 25.52
N LEU A 202 -21.32 -15.42 25.05
CA LEU A 202 -21.21 -16.77 24.51
C LEU A 202 -21.46 -17.76 25.65
N THR A 203 -22.45 -18.63 25.48
CA THR A 203 -22.76 -19.68 26.44
C THR A 203 -21.62 -20.71 26.47
N GLY A 204 -20.99 -20.88 27.64
CA GLY A 204 -19.82 -21.75 27.84
C GLY A 204 -18.50 -21.02 27.59
N SER A 205 -17.39 -21.49 28.21
CA SER A 205 -16.04 -20.92 28.02
C SER A 205 -15.64 -21.00 26.53
N PRO A 206 -15.69 -19.89 25.77
CA PRO A 206 -15.54 -19.95 24.33
C PRO A 206 -14.08 -20.29 23.97
N ALA A 207 -13.91 -21.23 23.06
CA ALA A 207 -12.61 -21.48 22.44
C ALA A 207 -12.40 -20.48 21.29
N PHE A 208 -11.17 -20.00 21.13
CA PHE A 208 -10.78 -19.10 20.05
C PHE A 208 -9.85 -19.80 19.07
N THR A 209 -10.07 -19.56 17.79
CA THR A 209 -9.15 -19.91 16.70
C THR A 209 -8.29 -18.69 16.41
N TRP A 210 -6.97 -18.86 16.46
CA TRP A 210 -6.00 -17.78 16.23
C TRP A 210 -5.41 -17.86 14.84
N TYR A 211 -5.15 -16.68 14.26
CA TYR A 211 -4.60 -16.52 12.94
C TYR A 211 -3.37 -15.61 12.98
N ARG A 212 -2.37 -15.93 12.15
CA ARG A 212 -1.19 -15.09 11.88
C ARG A 212 -1.07 -14.86 10.39
N ASN A 213 -1.11 -13.60 9.97
CA ASN A 213 -1.10 -13.19 8.56
C ASN A 213 -2.20 -13.89 7.74
N GLY A 214 -3.35 -14.16 8.36
CA GLY A 214 -4.50 -14.85 7.76
C GLY A 214 -4.45 -16.38 7.82
N SER A 215 -3.30 -16.98 8.15
CA SER A 215 -3.17 -18.44 8.29
C SER A 215 -3.54 -18.91 9.69
N PRO A 216 -4.27 -20.03 9.85
CA PRO A 216 -4.61 -20.57 11.15
C PRO A 216 -3.34 -21.03 11.88
N LEU A 217 -3.23 -20.65 13.16
CA LEU A 217 -2.07 -20.95 14.01
C LEU A 217 -2.39 -22.02 15.04
N SER A 218 -3.45 -21.83 15.82
CA SER A 218 -3.82 -22.70 16.94
C SER A 218 -5.26 -22.43 17.39
N PHE A 219 -5.82 -23.33 18.20
CA PHE A 219 -7.08 -23.10 18.89
C PHE A 219 -6.90 -23.29 20.40
N THR A 220 -7.42 -22.36 21.20
CA THR A 220 -7.28 -22.40 22.66
C THR A 220 -8.44 -21.65 23.32
N ASN A 221 -8.86 -22.09 24.50
CA ASN A 221 -9.80 -21.38 25.36
C ASN A 221 -9.12 -20.31 26.23
N GLN A 222 -7.80 -20.21 26.16
CA GLN A 222 -6.98 -19.22 26.84
C GLN A 222 -6.30 -18.29 25.82
N GLY A 223 -5.60 -17.26 26.29
CA GLY A 223 -4.73 -16.45 25.42
C GLY A 223 -3.54 -17.27 24.89
N LEU A 224 -2.92 -16.80 23.80
CA LEU A 224 -1.64 -17.36 23.36
C LEU A 224 -0.51 -16.72 24.16
N GLN A 225 0.38 -17.55 24.70
CA GLN A 225 1.59 -17.10 25.37
C GLN A 225 2.78 -17.83 24.79
N PHE A 226 3.80 -17.07 24.38
CA PHE A 226 5.04 -17.61 23.83
C PHE A 226 6.19 -16.65 24.05
N THR A 227 7.40 -17.15 23.87
CA THR A 227 8.63 -16.35 23.83
C THR A 227 8.84 -15.88 22.40
N ALA A 228 8.94 -14.56 22.19
CA ALA A 228 9.00 -13.96 20.85
C ALA A 228 10.29 -14.34 20.11
N ARG A 229 10.14 -14.71 18.82
CA ARG A 229 11.22 -14.88 17.83
C ARG A 229 11.02 -13.95 16.65
N SER A 230 12.07 -13.72 15.87
CA SER A 230 11.98 -12.95 14.62
C SER A 230 10.83 -13.42 13.70
N GLU A 231 10.62 -14.74 13.57
CA GLU A 231 9.56 -15.30 12.72
C GLU A 231 8.13 -15.09 13.25
N ASP A 232 7.98 -14.67 14.51
CA ASP A 232 6.68 -14.46 15.14
C ASP A 232 6.12 -13.05 14.88
N ALA A 233 6.87 -12.16 14.22
CA ALA A 233 6.34 -10.88 13.76
C ALA A 233 5.21 -11.06 12.73
N GLY A 234 4.18 -10.22 12.82
CA GLY A 234 3.07 -10.27 11.87
C GLY A 234 1.77 -9.71 12.41
N LYS A 235 0.69 -9.90 11.65
CA LYS A 235 -0.66 -9.46 12.01
C LYS A 235 -1.44 -10.63 12.61
N TYR A 236 -1.93 -10.45 13.82
CA TYR A 236 -2.68 -11.45 14.56
C TYR A 236 -4.16 -11.11 14.62
N SER A 237 -5.01 -12.09 14.33
CA SER A 237 -6.45 -12.00 14.55
C SER A 237 -6.96 -13.26 15.25
N CYS A 238 -8.13 -13.19 15.87
CA CYS A 238 -8.80 -14.36 16.43
C CYS A 238 -10.24 -14.44 15.93
N ALA A 239 -10.83 -15.62 15.97
CA ALA A 239 -12.27 -15.84 15.77
C ALA A 239 -12.78 -16.80 16.85
N VAL A 240 -14.08 -16.78 17.12
CA VAL A 240 -14.70 -17.80 17.98
C VAL A 240 -14.74 -19.12 17.21
N LYS A 241 -14.38 -20.22 17.88
CA LYS A 241 -14.39 -21.55 17.27
C LYS A 241 -15.79 -21.92 16.80
N GLY A 242 -15.92 -22.39 15.56
CA GLY A 242 -17.19 -22.69 14.90
C GLY A 242 -17.85 -21.48 14.23
N TYR A 243 -17.26 -20.28 14.38
CA TYR A 243 -17.69 -19.03 13.74
C TYR A 243 -16.47 -18.30 13.17
N GLU A 244 -15.62 -19.03 12.45
CA GLU A 244 -14.34 -18.54 11.92
C GLU A 244 -14.49 -17.35 10.95
N ASP A 245 -15.67 -17.18 10.34
CA ASP A 245 -16.01 -16.03 9.48
C ASP A 245 -16.11 -14.69 10.25
N LEU A 246 -16.19 -14.75 11.58
CA LEU A 246 -16.23 -13.60 12.48
C LEU A 246 -14.86 -13.29 13.09
N HIS A 247 -13.81 -13.23 12.27
CA HIS A 247 -12.50 -12.83 12.78
C HIS A 247 -12.45 -11.35 13.18
N THR A 248 -11.61 -11.05 14.18
CA THR A 248 -11.29 -9.68 14.58
C THR A 248 -10.55 -8.93 13.48
N PRO A 249 -10.57 -7.59 13.52
CA PRO A 249 -9.50 -6.80 12.94
C PRO A 249 -8.13 -7.32 13.43
N ALA A 250 -7.15 -7.33 12.53
CA ALA A 250 -5.83 -7.85 12.85
C ALA A 250 -4.96 -6.78 13.54
N VAL A 251 -4.24 -7.17 14.58
CA VAL A 251 -3.31 -6.33 15.33
C VAL A 251 -1.88 -6.76 15.04
N ALA A 252 -0.99 -5.81 14.77
CA ALA A 252 0.40 -6.11 14.47
C ALA A 252 1.21 -6.37 15.75
N LEU A 253 1.98 -7.46 15.76
CA LEU A 253 3.06 -7.70 16.71
C LEU A 253 4.38 -7.38 16.00
N ASN A 254 5.11 -6.41 16.55
CA ASN A 254 6.44 -6.02 16.09
C ASN A 254 7.50 -6.70 16.97
N VAL A 255 8.33 -7.56 16.39
CA VAL A 255 9.44 -8.22 17.11
C VAL A 255 10.76 -7.58 16.69
N ARG A 256 11.45 -6.95 17.65
CA ARG A 256 12.77 -6.33 17.48
C ARG A 256 13.87 -7.33 17.78
N TYR A 257 14.90 -7.39 16.95
CA TYR A 257 16.04 -8.29 17.05
C TYR A 257 17.32 -7.61 16.56
N CYS A 258 18.47 -8.09 17.04
CA CYS A 258 19.78 -7.66 16.52
C CYS A 258 19.92 -8.06 15.06
N PRO A 259 20.87 -7.49 14.30
CA PRO A 259 21.13 -7.94 12.93
C PRO A 259 21.43 -9.45 12.92
N LYS A 260 21.06 -10.13 11.83
CA LYS A 260 21.24 -11.57 11.63
C LYS A 260 21.50 -11.85 10.16
N SER A 261 22.13 -13.00 9.89
CA SER A 261 22.46 -13.43 8.54
C SER A 261 23.29 -12.40 7.78
N THR A 262 24.22 -11.74 8.49
CA THR A 262 25.11 -10.75 7.90
C THR A 262 25.97 -11.42 6.82
N SER A 263 25.97 -10.84 5.63
CA SER A 263 26.64 -11.41 4.47
C SER A 263 27.30 -10.32 3.63
N VAL A 264 28.43 -10.69 3.04
CA VAL A 264 29.19 -9.84 2.12
C VAL A 264 29.03 -10.37 0.70
N THR A 265 28.71 -9.47 -0.21
CA THR A 265 28.66 -9.72 -1.65
C THR A 265 29.68 -8.84 -2.36
N MET A 266 30.24 -9.32 -3.46
CA MET A 266 31.23 -8.59 -4.25
C MET A 266 30.69 -8.30 -5.64
N SER A 267 30.94 -7.09 -6.15
CA SER A 267 30.47 -6.65 -7.47
C SER A 267 31.14 -7.37 -8.65
N SER A 268 32.24 -8.09 -8.41
CA SER A 268 33.04 -8.80 -9.41
C SER A 268 33.19 -10.29 -9.07
N SER A 269 33.68 -11.09 -10.03
CA SER A 269 34.10 -12.48 -9.80
C SER A 269 35.19 -12.57 -8.72
N ALA A 270 35.35 -13.76 -8.12
CA ALA A 270 36.36 -14.04 -7.10
C ALA A 270 37.80 -13.73 -7.56
N GLU A 271 38.09 -13.85 -8.86
CA GLU A 271 39.34 -13.41 -9.47
C GLU A 271 39.17 -12.04 -10.12
N VAL A 272 40.01 -11.09 -9.70
CA VAL A 272 40.00 -9.71 -10.18
C VAL A 272 41.40 -9.31 -10.64
N GLU A 273 41.49 -8.81 -11.87
CA GLU A 273 42.74 -8.25 -12.41
C GLU A 273 43.17 -6.98 -11.66
N GLN A 274 44.47 -6.81 -11.52
CA GLN A 274 45.05 -5.64 -10.86
C GLN A 274 44.57 -4.33 -11.50
N GLY A 275 44.30 -3.32 -10.66
CA GLY A 275 43.88 -2.00 -11.11
C GLY A 275 42.39 -1.84 -11.37
N ARG A 276 41.59 -2.91 -11.29
CA ARG A 276 40.11 -2.81 -11.34
C ARG A 276 39.53 -2.25 -10.05
N LEU A 277 38.31 -1.72 -10.18
CA LEU A 277 37.48 -1.27 -9.08
C LEU A 277 36.65 -2.44 -8.55
N VAL A 278 36.72 -2.67 -7.25
CA VAL A 278 35.96 -3.73 -6.55
C VAL A 278 35.12 -3.09 -5.47
N THR A 279 33.83 -3.40 -5.46
CA THR A 279 32.91 -2.97 -4.42
C THR A 279 32.40 -4.18 -3.65
N LEU A 280 32.62 -4.16 -2.33
CA LEU A 280 32.04 -5.09 -1.39
C LEU A 280 30.78 -4.46 -0.81
N THR A 281 29.71 -5.24 -0.71
CA THR A 281 28.41 -4.80 -0.19
C THR A 281 28.00 -5.71 0.95
N CYS A 282 27.61 -5.12 2.08
CA CYS A 282 27.15 -5.82 3.26
C CYS A 282 25.63 -5.78 3.33
N SER A 283 25.01 -6.93 3.59
CA SER A 283 23.56 -7.06 3.81
C SER A 283 23.31 -7.82 5.10
N SER A 284 22.32 -7.39 5.88
CA SER A 284 21.94 -8.04 7.14
C SER A 284 20.45 -7.83 7.39
N ASP A 285 19.78 -8.84 7.94
CA ASP A 285 18.38 -8.78 8.34
C ASP A 285 18.29 -8.29 9.79
N ALA A 286 17.59 -7.18 10.01
CA ALA A 286 17.51 -6.55 11.33
C ALA A 286 16.17 -5.81 11.49
N ASN A 287 15.62 -5.84 12.71
CA ASN A 287 14.51 -4.98 13.09
C ASN A 287 14.79 -4.37 14.47
N PRO A 288 14.99 -3.05 14.60
CA PRO A 288 14.90 -2.04 13.54
C PRO A 288 16.05 -2.16 12.54
N PRO A 289 15.96 -1.44 11.40
CA PRO A 289 16.99 -1.45 10.37
C PRO A 289 18.38 -1.17 10.93
N VAL A 290 19.38 -1.74 10.26
CA VAL A 290 20.80 -1.52 10.61
C VAL A 290 21.12 -0.03 10.57
N GLN A 291 21.75 0.47 11.64
CA GLN A 291 22.13 1.86 11.81
C GLN A 291 23.56 2.12 11.32
N SER A 292 24.45 1.14 11.49
CA SER A 292 25.84 1.25 11.05
C SER A 292 26.40 -0.08 10.57
N TYR A 293 27.29 0.03 9.57
CA TYR A 293 28.11 -1.06 9.06
C TYR A 293 29.58 -0.70 9.21
N THR A 294 30.38 -1.63 9.73
CA THR A 294 31.83 -1.46 9.89
C THR A 294 32.57 -2.56 9.14
N TRP A 295 33.50 -2.19 8.27
CA TRP A 295 34.28 -3.11 7.46
C TRP A 295 35.60 -3.46 8.11
N PHE A 296 35.92 -4.75 8.07
CA PHE A 296 37.18 -5.29 8.55
C PHE A 296 37.80 -6.19 7.51
N ARG A 297 39.13 -6.20 7.51
CA ARG A 297 39.93 -7.22 6.83
C ARG A 297 40.60 -8.08 7.88
N LYS A 298 40.54 -9.39 7.69
CA LYS A 298 41.22 -10.35 8.56
C LYS A 298 42.73 -10.32 8.29
N ILE A 299 43.55 -10.18 9.33
CA ILE A 299 45.01 -10.16 9.23
C ILE A 299 45.57 -11.13 10.28
N GLY A 300 45.95 -12.33 9.83
CA GLY A 300 46.41 -13.40 10.73
C GLY A 300 45.31 -13.76 11.73
N ALA A 301 45.60 -13.63 13.03
CA ALA A 301 44.64 -13.83 14.12
C ALA A 301 43.85 -12.56 14.51
N GLY A 302 44.16 -11.41 13.91
CA GLY A 302 43.53 -10.12 14.22
C GLY A 302 42.68 -9.55 13.09
N ASN A 303 42.07 -8.40 13.35
CA ASN A 303 41.20 -7.70 12.42
C ASN A 303 41.70 -6.26 12.21
N SER A 304 41.75 -5.81 10.96
CA SER A 304 42.11 -4.44 10.58
C SER A 304 40.87 -3.70 10.10
N TRP A 305 40.56 -2.57 10.73
CA TRP A 305 39.49 -1.68 10.32
C TRP A 305 39.74 -1.10 8.92
N ARG A 306 38.71 -1.07 8.07
CA ARG A 306 38.80 -0.61 6.67
C ARG A 306 37.90 0.57 6.35
N GLY A 307 36.76 0.70 7.02
CA GLY A 307 35.82 1.76 6.74
C GLY A 307 34.47 1.53 7.38
N SER A 308 33.56 2.46 7.11
CA SER A 308 32.16 2.41 7.53
C SER A 308 31.23 2.63 6.35
N GLY A 309 30.05 2.05 6.40
CA GLY A 309 29.02 2.16 5.36
C GLY A 309 28.59 0.81 4.81
N TRP A 310 27.41 0.76 4.22
CA TRP A 310 26.82 -0.48 3.67
C TRP A 310 27.64 -1.07 2.52
N SER A 311 28.52 -0.28 1.90
CA SER A 311 29.49 -0.74 0.89
C SER A 311 30.89 -0.20 1.15
N TYR A 312 31.90 -0.97 0.75
CA TYR A 312 33.31 -0.63 0.79
C TYR A 312 33.92 -0.80 -0.60
N THR A 313 34.55 0.25 -1.12
CA THR A 313 35.08 0.27 -2.49
C THR A 313 36.60 0.41 -2.50
N ILE A 314 37.24 -0.53 -3.19
CA ILE A 314 38.67 -0.52 -3.49
C ILE A 314 38.83 0.00 -4.93
N LYS A 315 39.29 1.25 -5.08
CA LYS A 315 39.34 1.93 -6.39
C LYS A 315 40.34 1.33 -7.37
N GLN A 316 41.47 0.84 -6.86
CA GLN A 316 42.52 0.18 -7.64
C GLN A 316 43.01 -1.01 -6.83
N ILE A 317 42.46 -2.19 -7.12
CA ILE A 317 42.86 -3.40 -6.40
C ILE A 317 44.32 -3.75 -6.70
N LYS A 318 45.06 -4.16 -5.67
CA LYS A 318 46.47 -4.53 -5.74
C LYS A 318 46.65 -5.90 -5.11
N TYR A 319 47.74 -6.59 -5.43
CA TYR A 319 47.98 -7.96 -4.96
C TYR A 319 47.96 -8.09 -3.43
N TRP A 320 48.32 -7.04 -2.69
CA TRP A 320 48.30 -7.05 -1.23
C TRP A 320 46.94 -6.71 -0.61
N GLU A 321 45.92 -6.37 -1.41
CA GLU A 321 44.54 -6.22 -0.94
C GLU A 321 43.79 -7.55 -0.91
N ASP A 322 44.42 -8.63 -1.42
CA ASP A 322 43.90 -9.99 -1.33
C ASP A 322 43.66 -10.44 0.11
N GLY A 323 42.56 -11.16 0.34
CA GLY A 323 42.24 -11.73 1.64
C GLY A 323 40.75 -11.67 1.99
N GLU A 324 40.46 -12.06 3.23
CA GLU A 324 39.11 -12.19 3.75
C GLU A 324 38.62 -10.85 4.33
N TYR A 325 37.51 -10.36 3.80
CA TYR A 325 36.80 -9.18 4.29
C TYR A 325 35.48 -9.58 4.90
N PHE A 326 35.12 -8.95 6.02
CA PHE A 326 33.83 -9.13 6.67
C PHE A 326 33.31 -7.77 7.14
N CYS A 327 32.00 -7.69 7.34
CA CYS A 327 31.34 -6.50 7.85
C CYS A 327 30.63 -6.83 9.16
N GLN A 328 30.66 -5.89 10.10
CA GLN A 328 29.83 -5.94 11.29
C GLN A 328 28.64 -5.00 11.09
N ALA A 329 27.43 -5.54 11.14
CA ALA A 329 26.18 -4.79 11.14
C ALA A 329 25.73 -4.52 12.57
N GLU A 330 25.20 -3.33 12.83
CA GLU A 330 24.77 -2.89 14.16
C GLU A 330 23.43 -2.15 14.12
N ASN A 331 22.56 -2.51 15.06
CA ASN A 331 21.39 -1.70 15.40
C ASN A 331 21.35 -1.50 16.92
N GLU A 332 20.35 -0.76 17.41
CA GLU A 332 20.18 -0.48 18.84
C GLU A 332 19.96 -1.71 19.74
N ILE A 333 19.71 -2.89 19.17
CA ILE A 333 19.55 -4.15 19.92
C ILE A 333 20.88 -4.90 20.06
N GLY A 334 21.74 -4.83 19.04
CA GLY A 334 23.03 -5.50 19.05
C GLY A 334 23.71 -5.55 17.68
N THR A 335 24.61 -6.52 17.53
CA THR A 335 25.52 -6.63 16.37
C THR A 335 25.60 -8.05 15.83
N ASP A 336 25.90 -8.18 14.55
CA ASP A 336 26.22 -9.45 13.87
C ASP A 336 27.33 -9.26 12.83
N ARG A 337 28.06 -10.33 12.48
CA ARG A 337 29.27 -10.26 11.63
C ARG A 337 29.40 -11.43 10.67
#